data_AF-A0A9D1Y3S5-F1
#
_entry.id   AF-A0A9D1Y3S5-F1
#
_cell.length_a   1.000
_cell.length_b   1.000
_cell.length_c   1.000
_cell.angle_alpha   90.00
_cell.angle_beta   90.00
_cell.angle_gamma   90.00
#
_symmetry.space_group_name_H-M   'P 1'
#
loop_
_entity.id
_entity.type
_entity.pdbx_description
1 polymer ?
#
loop_
_entity_poly.entity_id
_entity_poly.type
_entity_poly.pdbx_seq_one_letter_code
_entity_poly.pdbx_strand_id
1 'polypeptide(L)'
;MFANVDWVYAGSVIISGLVVVFAALVLLWFIVAVLGRILSGIAGNSGRKDNTSREEIPAAAPAVQQPSKPAPMPVVEEGISNEVVAVIAAAIAAMSGGQCVVRSVKRAGRGSGGRSPWMAAGLLQNTRPF
;
A
#
# COMPACT_ATOMS: atom_id res chain seq x y z
N MET A 1 11.80 -52.69 -18.40
CA MET A 1 12.32 -51.48 -19.07
C MET A 1 12.77 -50.39 -18.07
N PHE A 2 13.19 -50.74 -16.85
CA PHE A 2 13.45 -49.78 -15.74
C PHE A 2 14.88 -49.82 -15.17
N ALA A 3 15.84 -50.41 -15.89
CA ALA A 3 17.19 -50.65 -15.37
C ALA A 3 18.18 -49.48 -15.52
N ASN A 4 17.73 -48.29 -15.93
CA ASN A 4 18.59 -47.12 -16.21
C ASN A 4 18.15 -45.86 -15.46
N VAL A 5 17.53 -45.99 -14.28
CA VAL A 5 17.27 -44.83 -13.43
C VAL A 5 18.53 -44.52 -12.64
N ASP A 6 19.27 -43.51 -13.10
CA ASP A 6 20.44 -43.01 -12.41
C ASP A 6 20.05 -42.32 -11.10
N TRP A 7 20.10 -43.11 -10.04
CA TRP A 7 19.80 -42.70 -8.67
C TRP A 7 20.66 -41.53 -8.19
N VAL A 8 21.86 -41.38 -8.75
CA VAL A 8 22.77 -40.25 -8.44
C VAL A 8 22.24 -38.94 -9.01
N TYR A 9 21.77 -38.93 -10.27
CA TYR A 9 21.15 -37.74 -10.86
C TYR A 9 19.83 -37.41 -10.16
N ALA A 10 19.01 -38.42 -9.84
CA ALA A 10 17.79 -38.23 -9.07
C ALA A 10 18.08 -37.59 -7.70
N GLY A 11 19.08 -38.09 -6.97
CA GLY A 11 19.54 -37.52 -5.70
C GLY A 11 20.01 -36.07 -5.84
N SER A 12 20.81 -35.76 -6.86
CA SER A 12 21.29 -34.40 -7.11
C SER A 12 20.15 -33.42 -7.40
N VAL A 13 19.15 -33.83 -8.20
CA VAL A 13 17.99 -32.98 -8.51
C VAL A 13 17.17 -32.72 -7.25
N ILE A 14 16.90 -33.75 -6.44
CA ILE A 14 16.17 -33.62 -5.18
C ILE A 14 16.88 -32.67 -4.22
N ILE A 15 18.20 -32.82 -4.06
CA ILE A 15 19.02 -31.97 -3.19
C ILE A 15 19.01 -30.53 -3.71
N SER A 16 19.22 -30.32 -5.01
CA SER A 16 19.19 -28.98 -5.61
C SER A 16 17.81 -28.32 -5.47
N GLY A 17 16.73 -29.07 -5.63
CA GLY A 17 15.36 -28.60 -5.42
C GLY A 17 15.12 -28.19 -3.96
N LEU A 18 15.59 -28.98 -3.01
CA LEU A 18 15.52 -28.64 -1.57
C LEU A 18 16.24 -27.31 -1.31
N VAL A 19 17.46 -27.14 -1.82
CA VAL A 19 18.25 -25.92 -1.67
C VAL A 19 17.54 -24.72 -2.30
N VAL A 20 16.99 -24.85 -3.50
CA VAL A 20 16.25 -23.78 -4.18
C VAL A 20 15.01 -23.38 -3.38
N VAL A 21 14.27 -24.33 -2.81
CA VAL A 21 13.10 -24.04 -1.97
C VAL A 21 13.49 -23.31 -0.70
N PHE A 22 14.54 -23.74 0.01
CA PHE A 22 15.06 -23.02 1.18
C PHE A 22 15.53 -21.61 0.82
N ALA A 23 16.25 -21.44 -0.29
CA ALA A 23 16.69 -20.14 -0.75
C ALA A 23 15.50 -19.21 -1.07
N ALA A 24 14.47 -19.72 -1.75
CA ALA A 24 13.26 -18.96 -2.05
C ALA A 24 12.51 -18.53 -0.77
N LEU A 25 12.42 -19.41 0.23
CA LEU A 25 11.81 -19.11 1.53
C LEU A 25 12.58 -18.02 2.28
N VAL A 26 13.92 -18.10 2.32
CA VAL A 26 14.76 -17.10 2.97
C VAL A 26 14.68 -15.75 2.25
N LEU A 27 14.71 -15.75 0.91
CA LEU A 27 14.57 -14.54 0.11
C LEU A 27 13.21 -13.86 0.33
N LEU A 28 12.13 -14.64 0.32
CA LEU A 28 10.78 -14.13 0.59
C LEU A 28 10.67 -13.58 2.02
N TRP A 29 11.20 -14.31 2.99
CA TRP A 29 11.26 -13.86 4.39
C TRP A 29 12.03 -12.55 4.52
N PHE A 30 13.18 -12.43 3.84
CA PHE A 30 13.98 -11.21 3.86
C PHE A 30 13.22 -10.01 3.30
N ILE A 31 12.51 -10.17 2.18
CA ILE A 31 11.68 -9.11 1.60
C ILE A 31 10.59 -8.70 2.60
N VAL A 32 9.83 -9.65 3.14
CA VAL A 32 8.80 -9.36 4.16
C VAL A 32 9.40 -8.69 5.40
N ALA A 33 10.60 -9.09 5.83
CA ALA A 33 11.29 -8.50 6.97
C ALA A 33 11.73 -7.05 6.70
N VAL A 34 12.18 -6.73 5.48
CA VAL A 34 12.52 -5.36 5.08
C VAL A 34 11.26 -4.48 5.01
N LEU A 35 10.15 -4.98 4.43
CA LEU A 35 8.86 -4.29 4.47
C LEU A 35 8.40 -4.08 5.91
N GLY A 36 8.50 -5.10 6.76
CA GLY A 36 8.22 -5.01 8.19
C GLY A 36 9.07 -3.97 8.90
N ARG A 37 10.37 -3.89 8.59
CA ARG A 37 11.27 -2.87 9.15
C ARG A 37 10.90 -1.45 8.73
N ILE A 38 10.55 -1.25 7.47
CA ILE A 38 10.17 0.07 6.94
C ILE A 38 8.82 0.50 7.52
N LEU A 39 7.85 -0.42 7.60
CA LEU A 39 6.55 -0.19 8.23
C LEU A 39 6.68 0.05 9.75
N SER A 40 7.58 -0.65 10.43
CA SER A 40 7.93 -0.36 11.84
C SER A 40 8.68 0.96 12.01
N GLY A 41 9.48 1.39 11.03
CA GLY A 41 10.11 2.71 11.04
C GLY A 41 9.11 3.86 10.88
N ILE A 42 8.02 3.64 10.15
CA ILE A 42 6.94 4.62 9.93
C ILE A 42 5.89 4.56 11.07
N ALA A 43 5.62 3.37 11.62
CA ALA A 43 4.71 3.19 12.77
C ALA A 43 5.39 3.45 14.14
N GLY A 44 6.72 3.53 14.16
CA GLY A 44 7.56 3.60 15.37
C GLY A 44 7.73 4.97 16.00
N ASN A 45 6.82 5.94 15.78
CA ASN A 45 6.72 7.14 16.63
C ASN A 45 5.62 7.05 17.69
N SER A 46 5.10 5.87 17.99
CA SER A 46 4.22 5.70 19.15
C SER A 46 4.38 4.32 19.74
N GLY A 47 4.94 4.24 20.95
CA GLY A 47 4.81 3.03 21.74
C GLY A 47 5.89 2.71 22.78
N ARG A 48 6.99 3.46 22.89
CA ARG A 48 7.86 3.32 24.07
C ARG A 48 7.30 4.19 25.20
N LYS A 49 6.24 3.71 25.83
CA LYS A 49 5.72 4.27 27.08
C LYS A 49 6.64 3.81 28.22
N ASP A 50 7.75 4.52 28.35
CA ASP A 50 8.47 4.62 29.61
C ASP A 50 7.58 5.40 30.59
N ASN A 51 7.46 4.84 31.78
CA ASN A 51 6.67 5.39 32.87
C ASN A 51 7.61 6.24 33.71
N THR A 52 7.47 7.56 33.71
CA THR A 52 7.72 8.36 34.90
C THR A 52 7.20 9.79 34.72
N SER A 53 6.49 10.28 35.74
CA SER A 53 6.53 11.65 36.30
C SER A 53 6.37 12.82 35.31
N ARG A 54 5.50 13.81 35.48
CA ARG A 54 4.92 14.46 36.66
C ARG A 54 4.24 15.72 36.11
N GLU A 55 2.99 16.00 36.53
CA GLU A 55 2.52 17.33 37.01
C GLU A 55 3.00 18.56 36.20
N GLU A 56 2.16 19.28 35.45
CA GLU A 56 1.32 20.38 35.98
C GLU A 56 0.40 20.95 34.87
N ILE A 57 -0.68 21.59 35.29
CA ILE A 57 -1.79 22.14 34.49
C ILE A 57 -1.46 23.62 34.07
N PRO A 58 -2.39 24.41 33.48
CA PRO A 58 -2.47 24.84 32.08
C PRO A 58 -2.14 26.34 31.85
N ALA A 59 -1.86 26.77 30.60
CA ALA A 59 -2.09 28.19 30.23
C ALA A 59 -2.12 28.48 28.72
N ALA A 60 -3.23 29.13 28.31
CA ALA A 60 -3.33 30.30 27.41
C ALA A 60 -3.05 30.18 25.89
N ALA A 61 -4.13 30.37 25.11
CA ALA A 61 -4.19 30.90 23.73
C ALA A 61 -3.80 32.41 23.69
N PRO A 62 -3.62 33.15 22.55
CA PRO A 62 -4.50 33.15 21.35
C PRO A 62 -3.85 33.47 19.95
N ALA A 63 -4.64 33.23 18.87
CA ALA A 63 -4.86 33.94 17.58
C ALA A 63 -3.68 34.66 16.85
N VAL A 64 -3.59 34.86 15.52
CA VAL A 64 -4.55 35.25 14.47
C VAL A 64 -3.85 35.14 13.07
N GLN A 65 -4.62 35.16 11.97
CA GLN A 65 -4.34 35.72 10.61
C GLN A 65 -3.93 34.80 9.44
N GLN A 66 -4.94 34.45 8.62
CA GLN A 66 -4.87 34.28 7.15
C GLN A 66 -4.35 35.56 6.47
N PRO A 67 -3.65 35.54 5.31
CA PRO A 67 -4.29 35.17 4.03
C PRO A 67 -3.37 34.58 2.94
N SER A 68 -3.92 33.69 2.11
CA SER A 68 -3.79 33.72 0.64
C SER A 68 -4.42 32.46 0.06
N LYS A 69 -5.28 32.65 -0.94
CA LYS A 69 -6.02 31.61 -1.64
C LYS A 69 -5.21 31.18 -2.87
N PRO A 70 -4.68 29.95 -2.94
CA PRO A 70 -4.31 29.34 -4.21
C PRO A 70 -5.56 28.80 -4.92
N ALA A 71 -5.44 28.58 -6.22
CA ALA A 71 -6.41 27.92 -7.12
C ALA A 71 -7.14 26.73 -6.46
N PRO A 72 -8.32 26.29 -6.94
CA PRO A 72 -9.07 25.17 -6.37
C PRO A 72 -8.21 23.91 -6.39
N MET A 73 -7.43 23.76 -5.32
CA MET A 73 -6.60 22.62 -5.05
C MET A 73 -7.59 21.51 -4.76
N PRO A 74 -7.45 20.34 -5.41
CA PRO A 74 -8.32 19.22 -5.11
C PRO A 74 -8.33 19.07 -3.59
N VAL A 75 -9.52 19.14 -2.98
CA VAL A 75 -9.67 18.94 -1.55
C VAL A 75 -9.27 17.50 -1.28
N VAL A 76 -8.01 17.31 -0.89
CA VAL A 76 -7.47 16.02 -0.51
C VAL A 76 -7.72 15.89 0.99
N GLU A 77 -8.55 14.92 1.37
CA GLU A 77 -8.71 14.55 2.79
C GLU A 77 -7.35 14.18 3.40
N GLU A 78 -7.07 14.74 4.59
CA GLU A 78 -5.84 14.48 5.35
C GLU A 78 -5.58 12.97 5.47
N GLY A 79 -4.43 12.55 4.94
CA GLY A 79 -3.96 11.16 4.95
C GLY A 79 -3.87 10.47 3.58
N ILE A 80 -4.03 11.20 2.47
CA ILE A 80 -3.56 10.79 1.14
C ILE A 80 -2.53 11.83 0.70
N SER A 81 -1.27 11.45 0.52
CA SER A 81 -0.21 12.40 0.12
C SER A 81 -0.41 12.86 -1.32
N ASN A 82 -0.13 14.14 -1.58
CA ASN A 82 -0.24 14.74 -2.92
C ASN A 82 0.65 14.03 -3.96
N GLU A 83 1.78 13.46 -3.52
CA GLU A 83 2.66 12.64 -4.35
C GLU A 83 1.95 11.41 -4.91
N VAL A 84 1.23 10.68 -4.05
CA VAL A 84 0.48 9.48 -4.46
C VAL A 84 -0.65 9.87 -5.42
N VAL A 85 -1.33 10.99 -5.18
CA VAL A 85 -2.37 11.50 -6.09
C VAL A 85 -1.78 11.86 -7.45
N ALA A 86 -0.61 12.53 -7.49
CA ALA A 86 0.06 12.90 -8.73
C ALA A 86 0.52 11.67 -9.53
N VAL A 87 1.09 10.66 -8.87
CA VAL A 87 1.51 9.40 -9.51
C VAL A 87 0.30 8.66 -10.10
N ILE A 88 -0.81 8.56 -9.35
CA ILE A 88 -2.04 7.93 -9.85
C ILE A 88 -2.63 8.72 -11.02
N ALA A 89 -2.69 10.05 -10.91
CA ALA A 89 -3.19 10.90 -12.00
C ALA A 89 -2.35 10.78 -13.28
N ALA A 90 -1.02 10.72 -13.14
CA ALA A 90 -0.11 10.51 -14.26
C ALA A 90 -0.30 9.13 -14.91
N ALA A 91 -0.44 8.07 -14.10
CA ALA A 91 -0.72 6.72 -14.60
C ALA A 91 -2.05 6.66 -15.37
N ILE A 92 -3.11 7.28 -14.85
CA ILE A 92 -4.40 7.36 -15.53
C ILE A 92 -4.26 8.14 -16.84
N ALA A 93 -3.58 9.28 -16.84
CA ALA A 93 -3.36 10.08 -18.04
C ALA A 93 -2.59 9.31 -19.13
N ALA A 94 -1.62 8.49 -18.74
CA ALA A 94 -0.90 7.60 -19.65
C ALA A 94 -1.81 6.50 -20.23
N MET A 95 -2.72 5.93 -19.41
CA MET A 95 -3.67 4.92 -19.85
C MET A 95 -4.81 5.48 -20.72
N SER A 96 -5.24 6.72 -20.46
CA SER A 96 -6.40 7.34 -21.12
C SER A 96 -6.05 8.21 -22.32
N GLY A 97 -4.77 8.29 -22.71
CA GLY A 97 -4.33 9.09 -23.86
C GLY A 97 -4.38 10.61 -23.63
N GLY A 98 -4.30 11.06 -22.38
CA GLY A 98 -4.05 12.47 -22.04
C GLY A 98 -5.27 13.38 -21.89
N GLN A 99 -6.52 12.88 -21.99
CA GLN A 99 -7.73 13.71 -21.90
C GLN A 99 -8.55 13.43 -20.62
N CYS A 100 -7.94 13.49 -19.44
CA CYS A 100 -8.64 13.26 -18.16
C CYS A 100 -8.32 14.35 -17.14
N VAL A 101 -9.35 14.87 -16.46
CA VAL A 101 -9.22 15.85 -15.36
C VAL A 101 -9.74 15.23 -14.07
N VAL A 102 -8.91 15.23 -13.02
CA VAL A 102 -9.30 14.74 -11.69
C VAL A 102 -10.20 15.80 -11.03
N ARG A 103 -11.49 15.48 -10.86
CA ARG A 103 -12.49 16.41 -10.30
C ARG A 103 -12.55 16.40 -8.77
N SER A 104 -12.35 15.25 -8.15
CA SER A 104 -12.32 15.10 -6.68
C SER A 104 -11.65 13.79 -6.30
N VAL A 105 -10.87 13.80 -5.21
CA VAL A 105 -10.34 12.58 -4.58
C VAL A 105 -11.05 12.43 -3.24
N LYS A 106 -11.72 11.30 -3.05
CA LYS A 106 -12.40 10.97 -1.80
C LYS A 106 -11.96 9.58 -1.37
N ARG A 107 -11.79 9.36 -0.05
CA ARG A 107 -11.68 7.99 0.43
C ARG A 107 -12.94 7.22 0.05
N ALA A 108 -12.78 5.97 -0.37
CA ALA A 108 -13.90 5.07 -0.55
C ALA A 108 -14.56 4.87 0.83
N GLY A 109 -15.57 5.68 1.13
CA GLY A 109 -16.20 5.73 2.44
C GLY A 109 -16.96 4.42 2.71
N ARG A 110 -16.73 3.84 3.89
CA ARG A 110 -17.52 2.74 4.44
C ARG A 110 -18.97 3.14 4.83
N GLY A 111 -19.37 4.39 4.54
CA GLY A 111 -20.58 5.03 5.06
C GLY A 111 -21.50 5.69 4.02
N SER A 112 -21.16 5.67 2.73
CA SER A 112 -22.15 5.88 1.68
C SER A 112 -22.68 4.50 1.32
N GLY A 113 -23.93 4.19 1.63
CA GLY A 113 -24.57 2.87 1.41
C GLY A 113 -24.68 2.43 -0.06
N GLY A 114 -23.83 2.95 -0.94
CA GLY A 114 -23.68 2.58 -2.33
C GLY A 114 -22.50 1.63 -2.57
N ARG A 115 -22.55 0.93 -3.70
CA ARG A 115 -21.53 -0.01 -4.16
C ARG A 115 -20.27 0.76 -4.54
N SER A 116 -19.09 0.28 -4.13
CA SER A 116 -17.82 0.91 -4.55
C SER A 116 -17.64 0.82 -6.07
N PRO A 117 -16.98 1.79 -6.72
CA PRO A 117 -16.74 1.76 -8.17
C PRO A 117 -16.00 0.49 -8.63
N TRP A 118 -15.10 -0.03 -7.79
CA TRP A 118 -14.38 -1.28 -8.04
C TRP A 118 -15.30 -2.51 -7.99
N MET A 119 -16.19 -2.58 -6.99
CA MET A 119 -17.16 -3.67 -6.89
C MET A 119 -18.14 -3.66 -8.08
N ALA A 120 -18.57 -2.47 -8.51
CA ALA A 120 -19.45 -2.32 -9.68
C ALA A 120 -18.74 -2.75 -10.98
N ALA A 121 -17.48 -2.35 -11.17
CA ALA A 121 -16.69 -2.74 -12.33
C ALA A 121 -16.47 -4.26 -12.42
N GLY A 122 -16.12 -4.91 -11.30
CA GLY A 122 -15.93 -6.36 -11.25
C GLY A 122 -17.21 -7.14 -11.56
N LEU A 123 -18.36 -6.70 -11.03
CA LEU A 123 -19.64 -7.33 -11.37
C LEU A 123 -19.95 -7.17 -12.86
N LEU A 124 -19.78 -5.96 -13.40
CA LEU A 124 -19.99 -5.69 -14.82
C LEU A 124 -19.07 -6.50 -15.72
N GLN A 125 -17.88 -6.91 -15.29
CA GLN A 125 -16.98 -7.76 -16.08
C GLN A 125 -17.33 -9.24 -15.96
N ASN A 126 -17.68 -9.70 -14.77
CA ASN A 126 -17.98 -11.11 -14.50
C ASN A 126 -19.36 -11.55 -15.00
N THR A 127 -20.31 -10.63 -15.17
CA THR A 127 -21.68 -10.96 -15.60
C THR A 127 -21.96 -10.61 -17.06
N ARG A 128 -20.93 -10.37 -17.88
CA ARG A 128 -21.12 -10.17 -19.32
C ARG A 128 -21.40 -11.53 -19.97
N PRO A 129 -22.42 -11.66 -20.83
CA PRO A 129 -22.60 -12.88 -21.61
C PRO A 129 -21.40 -13.09 -22.52
N PHE A 130 -21.05 -14.36 -22.73
CA PHE A 130 -19.99 -14.79 -23.66
C PHE A 130 -20.48 -14.76 -25.11
#